data_AF-F2L6I5-F1
#
_entry.id   AF-F2L6I5-F1
#
_cell.length_a   1.000
_cell.length_b   1.000
_cell.length_c   1.000
_cell.angle_alpha   90.00
_cell.angle_beta   90.00
_cell.angle_gamma   90.00
#
_symmetry.space_group_name_H-M   'P 1'
#
loop_
_entity.id
_entity.type
_entity.pdbx_description
1 polymer ?
#
loop_
_entity_poly.entity_id
_entity_poly.type
_entity_poly.pdbx_seq_one_letter_code
_entity_poly.pdbx_strand_id
1 'polypeptide(L)'
;MVEHSARQASGIAAAAALGWRGVVLAPVELFGCRCRPVVELDLEVHRTRRAHGFLPQLDEDVLAIWEWPESDGPAPALTLRGALFPVGRSWRRALGEARRWYGFGPAALLDPTGTACADEDCRWECAFAGVGLVSGLDPGPAVVAAEARPDSLGRVSADRWVEEFLYEAALTAGAFPAE
;
A
#
# COMPACT_ATOMS: atom_id res chain seq x y z
N MET A 1 -12.20 -19.31 -6.24
CA MET A 1 -12.45 -18.07 -7.03
C MET A 1 -13.26 -17.04 -6.23
N VAL A 2 -14.37 -17.43 -5.59
CA VAL A 2 -15.25 -16.55 -4.79
C VAL A 2 -14.52 -15.81 -3.65
N GLU A 3 -13.67 -16.51 -2.88
CA GLU A 3 -12.97 -15.92 -1.72
C GLU A 3 -11.94 -14.84 -2.11
N HIS A 4 -11.29 -14.98 -3.26
CA HIS A 4 -10.35 -13.98 -3.76
C HIS A 4 -11.07 -12.68 -4.17
N SER A 5 -12.22 -12.83 -4.82
CA SER A 5 -13.07 -11.71 -5.22
C SER A 5 -13.67 -10.97 -4.02
N ALA A 6 -14.14 -11.71 -3.00
CA ALA A 6 -14.65 -11.11 -1.75
C ALA A 6 -13.57 -10.32 -1.01
N ARG A 7 -12.37 -10.90 -0.84
CA ARG A 7 -11.22 -10.21 -0.22
C ARG A 7 -10.80 -8.97 -1.00
N GLN A 8 -10.91 -9.01 -2.34
CA GLN A 8 -10.64 -7.86 -3.20
C GLN A 8 -11.67 -6.74 -3.01
N ALA A 9 -12.96 -7.08 -3.01
CA ALA A 9 -14.04 -6.14 -2.75
C ALA A 9 -13.89 -5.49 -1.36
N SER A 10 -13.56 -6.27 -0.32
CA SER A 10 -13.31 -5.72 1.01
C SER A 10 -12.14 -4.73 1.04
N GLY A 11 -11.07 -5.01 0.29
CA GLY A 11 -9.95 -4.08 0.16
C GLY A 11 -10.35 -2.76 -0.51
N ILE A 12 -11.14 -2.82 -1.59
CA ILE A 12 -11.63 -1.63 -2.31
C ILE A 12 -12.53 -0.77 -1.41
N ALA A 13 -13.49 -1.41 -0.73
CA ALA A 13 -14.38 -0.71 0.20
C ALA A 13 -13.59 -0.04 1.34
N ALA A 14 -12.57 -0.71 1.88
CA ALA A 14 -11.72 -0.17 2.92
C ALA A 14 -10.88 1.03 2.45
N ALA A 15 -10.27 0.92 1.26
CA ALA A 15 -9.52 2.03 0.67
C ALA A 15 -10.40 3.26 0.47
N ALA A 16 -11.63 3.06 -0.05
CA ALA A 16 -12.60 4.14 -0.22
C ALA A 16 -13.00 4.78 1.13
N ALA A 17 -13.22 3.95 2.15
CA ALA A 17 -13.57 4.42 3.50
C ALA A 17 -12.44 5.24 4.17
N LEU A 18 -11.19 4.94 3.84
CA LEU A 18 -10.01 5.69 4.28
C LEU A 18 -9.73 6.93 3.39
N GLY A 19 -10.52 7.16 2.35
CA GLY A 19 -10.28 8.24 1.38
C GLY A 19 -9.05 8.01 0.48
N TRP A 20 -8.52 6.78 0.43
CA TRP A 20 -7.37 6.44 -0.41
C TRP A 20 -7.81 6.25 -1.85
N ARG A 21 -7.24 7.06 -2.76
CA ARG A 21 -7.50 6.97 -4.21
C ARG A 21 -6.61 5.91 -4.85
N GLY A 22 -7.08 5.32 -5.96
CA GLY A 22 -6.29 4.41 -6.78
C GLY A 22 -6.77 2.97 -6.76
N VAL A 23 -5.85 2.05 -7.06
CA VAL A 23 -6.10 0.61 -7.22
C VAL A 23 -5.56 -0.14 -6.02
N VAL A 24 -6.36 -1.06 -5.49
CA VAL A 24 -5.92 -2.04 -4.48
C VAL A 24 -5.26 -3.22 -5.18
N LEU A 25 -3.95 -3.38 -5.02
CA LEU A 25 -3.22 -4.49 -5.61
C LEU A 25 -3.54 -5.82 -4.91
N ALA A 26 -3.17 -6.92 -5.58
CA ALA A 26 -3.15 -8.23 -4.94
C ALA A 26 -2.21 -8.23 -3.71
N PRO A 27 -2.40 -9.14 -2.74
CA PRO A 27 -1.51 -9.21 -1.60
C PRO A 27 -0.05 -9.40 -2.00
N VAL A 28 0.83 -8.58 -1.46
CA VAL A 28 2.29 -8.67 -1.64
C VAL A 28 2.97 -8.98 -0.31
N GLU A 29 4.17 -9.54 -0.38
CA GLU A 29 5.09 -9.72 0.75
C GLU A 29 6.23 -8.74 0.58
N LEU A 30 6.38 -7.81 1.53
CA LEU A 30 7.42 -6.79 1.46
C LEU A 30 7.94 -6.52 2.88
N PHE A 31 9.27 -6.63 3.04
CA PHE A 31 9.97 -6.59 4.34
C PHE A 31 9.36 -7.52 5.41
N GLY A 32 8.97 -8.74 5.00
CA GLY A 32 8.37 -9.75 5.89
C GLY A 32 6.97 -9.37 6.40
N CYS A 33 6.31 -8.42 5.74
CA CYS A 33 4.96 -7.98 6.05
C CYS A 33 4.07 -8.26 4.84
N ARG A 34 2.90 -8.87 5.09
CA ARG A 34 1.94 -9.18 4.04
C ARG A 34 0.84 -8.14 4.02
N CYS A 35 0.79 -7.35 2.95
CA CYS A 35 -0.19 -6.28 2.84
C CYS A 35 -0.87 -6.25 1.47
N ARG A 36 -1.93 -5.45 1.37
CA ARG A 36 -2.60 -5.08 0.12
C ARG A 36 -2.32 -3.59 -0.12
N PRO A 37 -1.35 -3.27 -0.99
CA PRO A 37 -1.02 -1.89 -1.33
C PRO A 37 -2.18 -1.21 -2.05
N VAL A 38 -2.37 0.07 -1.76
CA VAL A 38 -3.25 0.97 -2.50
C VAL A 38 -2.35 1.97 -3.22
N VAL A 39 -2.39 1.93 -4.56
CA VAL A 39 -1.50 2.73 -5.40
C VAL A 39 -2.31 3.58 -6.37
N GLU A 40 -1.90 4.82 -6.56
CA GLU A 40 -2.39 5.66 -7.64
C GLU A 40 -1.45 5.52 -8.83
N LEU A 41 -1.97 5.12 -9.98
CA LEU A 41 -1.17 4.89 -11.18
C LEU A 41 -0.97 6.18 -11.96
N ASP A 42 0.26 6.41 -12.43
CA ASP A 42 0.56 7.47 -13.40
C ASP A 42 0.67 6.86 -14.79
N LEU A 43 -0.40 6.98 -15.57
CA LEU A 43 -0.49 6.38 -16.90
C LEU A 43 0.40 7.09 -17.93
N GLU A 44 0.69 8.37 -17.74
CA GLU A 44 1.55 9.14 -18.64
C GLU A 44 3.01 8.77 -18.43
N VAL A 45 3.44 8.70 -17.17
CA VAL A 45 4.78 8.20 -16.81
C VAL A 45 4.94 6.75 -17.24
N HIS A 46 3.93 5.89 -17.04
CA HIS A 46 3.96 4.51 -17.51
C HIS A 46 4.23 4.42 -19.02
N ARG A 47 3.45 5.14 -19.85
CA ARG A 47 3.65 5.17 -21.31
C ARG A 47 5.02 5.70 -21.69
N THR A 48 5.46 6.78 -21.06
CA THR A 48 6.78 7.37 -21.31
C THR A 48 7.89 6.38 -21.00
N ARG A 49 7.80 5.70 -19.86
CA ARG A 49 8.74 4.65 -19.46
C ARG A 49 8.74 3.48 -20.45
N ARG A 50 7.57 3.00 -20.87
CA ARG A 50 7.44 1.93 -21.87
C ARG A 50 8.09 2.31 -23.20
N ALA A 51 7.84 3.53 -23.69
CA ALA A 51 8.41 4.04 -24.94
C ALA A 51 9.95 4.12 -24.91
N HIS A 52 10.53 4.37 -23.74
CA HIS A 52 11.99 4.46 -23.54
C HIS A 52 12.64 3.16 -23.00
N GLY A 53 11.86 2.08 -22.82
CA GLY A 53 12.37 0.81 -22.30
C GLY A 53 12.64 0.77 -20.79
N PHE A 54 12.14 1.75 -20.02
CA PHE A 54 12.28 1.82 -18.56
C PHE A 54 11.24 0.96 -17.83
N LEU A 55 11.43 -0.35 -17.87
CA LEU A 55 10.66 -1.32 -17.08
C LEU A 55 10.90 -1.15 -15.56
N PRO A 56 10.14 -1.84 -14.69
CA PRO A 56 10.46 -1.87 -13.28
C PRO A 56 11.91 -2.28 -13.03
N GLN A 57 12.57 -1.63 -12.07
CA GLN A 57 13.95 -1.93 -11.70
C GLN A 57 14.07 -2.19 -10.20
N LEU A 58 14.69 -3.32 -9.83
CA LEU A 58 14.88 -3.74 -8.44
C LEU A 58 16.34 -3.85 -8.03
N ASP A 59 17.27 -3.61 -8.97
CA ASP A 59 18.69 -3.50 -8.70
C ASP A 59 18.99 -2.23 -7.90
N GLU A 60 19.51 -2.39 -6.68
CA GLU A 60 19.78 -1.29 -5.76
C GLU A 60 20.80 -0.28 -6.31
N ASP A 61 21.82 -0.74 -7.05
CA ASP A 61 22.84 0.13 -7.60
C ASP A 61 22.25 1.01 -8.71
N VAL A 62 21.37 0.45 -9.55
CA VAL A 62 20.67 1.22 -10.59
C VAL A 62 19.74 2.26 -9.95
N LEU A 63 19.00 1.89 -8.91
CA LEU A 63 18.12 2.82 -8.22
C LEU A 63 18.88 3.91 -7.48
N ALA A 64 20.03 3.58 -6.89
CA ALA A 64 20.91 4.57 -6.27
C ALA A 64 21.37 5.61 -7.29
N ILE A 65 21.74 5.18 -8.50
CA ILE A 65 22.09 6.09 -9.61
C ILE A 65 20.91 6.99 -10.00
N TRP A 66 19.68 6.48 -10.00
CA TRP A 66 18.49 7.29 -10.33
C TRP A 66 18.18 8.39 -9.31
N GLU A 67 18.60 8.21 -8.06
CA GLU A 67 18.40 9.20 -7.00
C GLU A 67 19.56 10.21 -6.90
N TRP A 68 20.58 10.12 -7.77
CA TRP A 68 21.63 11.14 -7.84
C TRP A 68 21.09 12.46 -8.41
N PRO A 69 21.52 13.63 -7.89
CA PRO A 69 21.06 14.93 -8.39
C PRO A 69 21.30 15.17 -9.89
N GLU A 70 22.33 14.54 -10.45
CA GLU A 70 22.71 14.65 -11.86
C GLU A 70 21.97 13.65 -12.78
N SER A 71 21.12 12.79 -12.21
CA SER A 71 20.44 11.72 -12.91
C SER A 71 19.01 12.11 -13.25
N ASP A 72 18.66 12.06 -14.55
CA ASP A 72 17.29 12.18 -15.03
C ASP A 72 16.60 10.79 -15.05
N GLY A 73 16.75 10.03 -13.95
CA GLY A 73 16.10 8.73 -13.79
C GLY A 73 14.59 8.82 -14.09
N PRO A 74 13.94 7.73 -14.55
CA PRO A 74 12.53 7.78 -14.88
C PRO A 74 11.70 8.19 -13.67
N ALA A 75 10.64 8.99 -13.86
CA ALA A 75 9.68 9.24 -12.81
C ALA A 75 9.03 7.93 -12.30
N PRO A 76 8.55 7.86 -11.04
CA PRO A 76 7.79 6.72 -10.57
C PRO A 76 6.48 6.58 -11.37
N ALA A 77 6.15 5.38 -11.83
CA ALA A 77 4.91 5.12 -12.58
C ALA A 77 3.67 5.01 -11.67
N LEU A 78 3.84 5.14 -10.35
CA LEU A 78 2.77 5.12 -9.36
C LEU A 78 3.17 5.86 -8.09
N THR A 79 2.17 6.16 -7.27
CA THR A 79 2.34 6.68 -5.90
C THR A 79 1.67 5.73 -4.91
N LEU A 80 2.38 5.34 -3.85
CA LEU A 80 1.82 4.59 -2.75
C LEU A 80 0.88 5.50 -1.93
N ARG A 81 -0.41 5.14 -1.83
CA ARG A 81 -1.42 5.87 -1.04
C ARG A 81 -1.64 5.26 0.34
N GLY A 82 -1.39 3.97 0.48
CA GLY A 82 -1.37 3.29 1.76
C GLY A 82 -1.29 1.78 1.61
N ALA A 83 -1.28 1.06 2.73
CA ALA A 83 -1.29 -0.40 2.75
C ALA A 83 -2.33 -0.94 3.73
N LEU A 84 -3.14 -1.87 3.25
CA LEU A 84 -4.14 -2.57 4.06
C LEU A 84 -3.55 -3.88 4.58
N PHE A 85 -3.68 -4.12 5.89
CA PHE A 85 -3.21 -5.31 6.59
C PHE A 85 -4.40 -6.15 7.05
N PRO A 86 -4.76 -7.22 6.34
CA PRO A 86 -5.87 -8.08 6.72
C PRO A 86 -5.65 -8.68 8.11
N VAL A 87 -6.63 -8.51 9.00
CA VAL A 87 -6.59 -9.08 10.34
C VAL A 87 -6.91 -10.57 10.25
N GLY A 88 -5.96 -11.39 10.70
CA GLY A 88 -6.13 -12.84 10.84
C GLY A 88 -6.59 -13.21 12.26
N ARG A 89 -5.95 -14.23 12.85
CA ARG A 89 -6.26 -14.70 14.22
C ARG A 89 -5.84 -13.73 15.33
N SER A 90 -4.95 -12.78 15.05
CA SER A 90 -4.41 -11.85 16.04
C SER A 90 -4.22 -10.47 15.41
N TRP A 91 -5.00 -9.49 15.87
CA TRP A 91 -4.87 -8.11 15.44
C TRP A 91 -3.53 -7.50 15.87
N ARG A 92 -2.96 -7.92 17.01
CA ARG A 92 -1.65 -7.46 17.47
C ARG A 92 -0.53 -7.80 16.50
N ARG A 93 -0.60 -8.97 15.85
CA ARG A 93 0.35 -9.34 14.79
C ARG A 93 0.20 -8.42 13.58
N ALA A 94 -1.03 -8.22 13.11
CA ALA A 94 -1.30 -7.35 11.96
C ALA A 94 -0.87 -5.89 12.26
N LEU A 95 -1.08 -5.40 13.48
CA LEU A 95 -0.63 -4.09 13.94
C LEU A 95 0.91 -4.00 13.92
N GLY A 96 1.62 -5.02 14.39
CA GLY A 96 3.07 -5.07 14.32
C GLY A 96 3.61 -5.02 12.89
N GLU A 97 2.94 -5.69 11.94
CA GLU A 97 3.25 -5.60 10.51
C GLU A 97 2.97 -4.19 9.95
N ALA A 98 1.80 -3.62 10.26
CA ALA A 98 1.42 -2.28 9.84
C ALA A 98 2.38 -1.19 10.35
N ARG A 99 2.87 -1.30 11.60
CA ARG A 99 3.84 -0.36 12.17
C ARG A 99 5.17 -0.35 11.43
N ARG A 100 5.65 -1.50 10.95
CA ARG A 100 6.87 -1.58 10.14
C ARG A 100 6.71 -0.90 8.77
N TRP A 101 5.47 -0.79 8.29
CA TRP A 101 5.14 -0.12 7.04
C TRP A 101 5.14 1.41 7.13
N TYR A 102 5.00 1.96 8.34
CA TYR A 102 4.85 3.41 8.56
C TYR A 102 5.98 4.24 7.91
N GLY A 103 7.17 3.66 7.79
CA GLY A 103 8.30 4.28 7.09
C GLY A 103 8.08 4.54 5.61
N PHE A 104 7.14 3.87 4.95
CA PHE A 104 6.87 3.98 3.51
C PHE A 104 5.58 4.74 3.20
N GLY A 105 4.59 4.68 4.09
CA GLY A 105 3.32 5.39 3.90
C GLY A 105 2.26 4.97 4.91
N PRO A 106 1.04 5.52 4.77
CA PRO A 106 -0.09 5.20 5.66
C PRO A 106 -0.39 3.70 5.68
N ALA A 107 -0.71 3.16 6.85
CA ALA A 107 -1.07 1.77 7.03
C ALA A 107 -2.40 1.65 7.78
N ALA A 108 -3.21 0.67 7.42
CA ALA A 108 -4.47 0.40 8.12
C ALA A 108 -4.73 -1.10 8.28
N LEU A 109 -5.30 -1.47 9.42
CA LEU A 109 -5.85 -2.81 9.64
C LEU A 109 -7.18 -2.96 8.91
N LEU A 110 -7.39 -4.13 8.32
CA LEU A 110 -8.64 -4.51 7.65
C LEU A 110 -9.27 -5.70 8.37
N ASP A 111 -10.36 -5.45 9.10
CA ASP A 111 -11.19 -6.45 9.78
C ASP A 111 -12.60 -6.47 9.17
N PRO A 112 -12.83 -7.18 8.05
CA PRO A 112 -14.08 -7.11 7.30
C PRO A 112 -15.32 -7.51 8.11
N THR A 113 -15.18 -8.44 9.07
CA THR A 113 -16.27 -8.95 9.90
C THR A 113 -16.51 -8.08 11.13
N GLY A 114 -15.55 -7.25 11.50
CA GLY A 114 -15.59 -6.43 12.72
C GLY A 114 -15.47 -7.23 14.02
N THR A 115 -15.14 -8.52 13.93
CA THR A 115 -15.07 -9.41 15.09
C THR A 115 -13.66 -9.51 15.67
N ALA A 116 -12.64 -9.28 14.86
CA ALA A 116 -11.25 -9.48 15.28
C ALA A 116 -10.70 -8.25 16.03
N CYS A 117 -11.22 -7.06 15.75
CA CYS A 117 -10.95 -5.80 16.44
C CYS A 117 -12.21 -5.21 17.10
N ALA A 118 -13.00 -6.09 17.73
CA ALA A 118 -14.23 -5.69 18.40
C ALA A 118 -13.98 -4.98 19.75
N ASP A 119 -12.83 -5.21 20.39
CA ASP A 119 -12.47 -4.60 21.66
C ASP A 119 -11.93 -3.17 21.49
N GLU A 120 -12.05 -2.35 22.55
CA GLU A 120 -11.54 -0.98 22.56
C GLU A 120 -10.01 -0.92 22.54
N ASP A 121 -9.33 -1.94 23.07
CA ASP A 121 -7.86 -2.02 23.09
C ASP A 121 -7.29 -1.98 21.66
N CYS A 122 -7.87 -2.73 20.71
CA CYS A 122 -7.44 -2.68 19.31
C CYS A 122 -7.54 -1.26 18.76
N ARG A 123 -8.64 -0.54 19.04
CA ARG A 123 -8.85 0.82 18.54
C ARG A 123 -7.83 1.81 19.13
N TRP A 124 -7.61 1.75 20.44
CA TRP A 124 -6.65 2.62 21.13
C TRP A 124 -5.22 2.37 20.67
N GLU A 125 -4.83 1.10 20.51
CA GLU A 125 -3.48 0.73 20.06
C GLU A 125 -3.24 1.10 18.60
N CYS A 126 -4.26 0.98 17.73
CA CYS A 126 -4.18 1.48 16.36
C CYS A 126 -3.97 3.00 16.34
N ALA A 127 -4.79 3.75 17.08
CA ALA A 127 -4.68 5.20 17.19
C ALA A 127 -3.32 5.65 17.75
N PHE A 128 -2.85 5.01 18.82
CA PHE A 128 -1.54 5.29 19.43
C PHE A 128 -0.37 4.99 18.47
N ALA A 129 -0.53 3.98 17.61
CA ALA A 129 0.47 3.62 16.62
C ALA A 129 0.40 4.43 15.31
N GLY A 130 -0.55 5.36 15.16
CA GLY A 130 -0.82 6.07 13.91
C GLY A 130 -1.34 5.17 12.78
N VAL A 131 -1.83 3.97 13.11
CA VAL A 131 -2.32 2.98 12.16
C VAL A 131 -3.85 3.09 12.06
N GLY A 132 -4.36 3.18 10.83
CA GLY A 132 -5.79 3.19 10.60
C GLY A 132 -6.46 1.85 10.92
N LEU A 133 -7.77 1.86 11.10
CA LEU A 133 -8.56 0.64 11.30
C LEU A 133 -9.83 0.75 10.47
N VAL A 134 -10.09 -0.25 9.63
CA VAL A 134 -11.36 -0.45 8.95
C VAL A 134 -11.99 -1.73 9.47
N SER A 135 -13.11 -1.59 10.18
CA SER A 135 -13.79 -2.68 10.86
C SER A 135 -15.26 -2.74 10.46
N GLY A 136 -15.78 -3.94 10.16
CA GLY A 136 -17.19 -4.19 9.87
C GLY A 136 -17.71 -3.44 8.63
N LEU A 137 -17.49 -3.99 7.44
CA LEU A 137 -17.76 -3.27 6.18
C LEU A 137 -19.26 -3.07 5.84
N ASP A 138 -20.18 -3.75 6.52
CA ASP A 138 -21.63 -3.75 6.27
C ASP A 138 -22.38 -3.61 7.62
N PRO A 139 -23.28 -2.62 7.83
CA PRO A 139 -23.84 -1.65 6.87
C PRO A 139 -22.95 -0.44 6.55
N GLY A 140 -21.77 -0.34 7.18
CA GLY A 140 -20.79 0.68 6.87
C GLY A 140 -19.58 0.57 7.80
N PRO A 141 -18.37 0.82 7.29
CA PRO A 141 -17.14 0.64 8.05
C PRO A 141 -17.03 1.60 9.22
N ALA A 142 -16.64 1.07 10.39
CA ALA A 142 -16.00 1.87 11.42
C ALA A 142 -14.57 2.18 10.96
N VAL A 143 -14.23 3.47 10.85
CA VAL A 143 -12.94 3.93 10.34
C VAL A 143 -12.20 4.72 11.41
N VAL A 144 -10.98 4.30 11.72
CA VAL A 144 -9.95 5.13 12.33
C VAL A 144 -8.99 5.51 11.21
N ALA A 145 -8.77 6.81 11.01
CA ALA A 145 -7.87 7.29 9.97
C ALA A 145 -6.42 6.89 10.29
N ALA A 146 -5.66 6.53 9.26
CA ALA A 146 -4.22 6.34 9.38
C ALA A 146 -3.53 7.70 9.39
N GLU A 147 -2.46 7.84 10.15
CA GLU A 147 -1.60 9.02 10.07
C GLU A 147 -0.82 9.01 8.75
N ALA A 148 -0.64 10.20 8.18
CA ALA A 148 0.25 10.37 7.04
C ALA A 148 1.71 10.22 7.49
N ARG A 149 2.55 9.68 6.60
CA ARG A 149 3.99 9.72 6.80
C ARG A 149 4.42 11.19 6.94
N PRO A 150 5.17 11.56 7.99
CA PRO A 150 5.67 12.92 8.13
C PRO A 150 6.61 13.30 6.98
N ASP A 151 6.39 14.46 6.36
CA ASP A 151 7.24 14.98 5.28
C ASP A 151 8.71 15.12 5.70
N SER A 152 8.97 15.31 7.01
CA SER A 152 10.31 15.44 7.59
C SER A 152 11.19 14.19 7.41
N LEU A 153 10.60 13.02 7.13
CA LEU A 153 11.38 11.80 6.89
C LEU A 153 12.07 11.81 5.51
N GLY A 154 11.67 12.71 4.60
CA GLY A 154 12.19 12.76 3.24
C GLY A 154 11.95 11.47 2.46
N ARG A 155 12.40 11.44 1.20
CA ARG A 155 12.40 10.23 0.35
C ARG A 155 13.79 9.59 0.43
N VAL A 156 13.85 8.28 0.58
CA VAL A 156 15.09 7.49 0.61
C VAL A 156 15.11 6.49 -0.54
N SER A 157 16.27 5.93 -0.88
CA SER A 157 16.40 4.93 -1.96
C SER A 157 15.47 3.71 -1.76
N ALA A 158 15.18 3.35 -0.51
CA ALA A 158 14.21 2.30 -0.19
C ALA A 158 12.78 2.65 -0.64
N ASP A 159 12.37 3.92 -0.63
CA ASP A 159 11.07 4.34 -1.15
C ASP A 159 10.99 4.09 -2.65
N ARG A 160 12.06 4.44 -3.38
CA ARG A 160 12.15 4.16 -4.80
C ARG A 160 12.06 2.66 -5.08
N TRP A 161 12.78 1.85 -4.31
CA TRP A 161 12.70 0.40 -4.45
C TRP A 161 11.29 -0.12 -4.23
N VAL A 162 10.58 0.37 -3.21
CA VAL A 162 9.18 -0.01 -2.95
C VAL A 162 8.27 0.42 -4.11
N GLU A 163 8.42 1.62 -4.65
CA GLU A 163 7.64 2.08 -5.80
C GLU A 163 7.86 1.20 -7.04
N GLU A 164 9.10 0.81 -7.33
CA GLU A 164 9.44 -0.06 -8.45
C GLU A 164 8.93 -1.49 -8.26
N PHE A 165 9.02 -2.03 -7.04
CA PHE A 165 8.43 -3.32 -6.68
C PHE A 165 6.92 -3.32 -6.87
N LEU A 166 6.25 -2.26 -6.40
CA LEU A 166 4.81 -2.12 -6.58
C LEU A 166 4.45 -1.89 -8.05
N TYR A 167 5.32 -1.27 -8.83
CA TYR A 167 5.12 -1.09 -10.26
C TYR A 167 5.17 -2.44 -10.99
N GLU A 168 6.14 -3.29 -10.68
CA GLU A 168 6.18 -4.67 -11.19
C GLU A 168 4.94 -5.48 -10.78
N ALA A 169 4.51 -5.38 -9.52
CA ALA A 169 3.32 -6.05 -9.03
C ALA A 169 2.04 -5.56 -9.76
N ALA A 170 1.93 -4.25 -10.01
CA ALA A 170 0.83 -3.65 -10.74
C ALA A 170 0.79 -4.09 -12.21
N LEU A 171 1.94 -4.18 -12.88
CA LEU A 171 2.02 -4.72 -14.25
C LEU A 171 1.61 -6.19 -14.30
N THR A 172 2.11 -7.01 -13.37
CA THR A 172 1.78 -8.44 -13.28
C THR A 172 0.28 -8.65 -13.03
N ALA A 173 -0.34 -7.76 -12.25
CA ALA A 173 -1.77 -7.78 -11.98
C ALA A 173 -2.64 -7.24 -13.14
N GLY A 174 -2.05 -6.70 -14.20
CA GLY A 174 -2.77 -6.03 -15.28
C GLY A 174 -3.49 -4.76 -14.82
N ALA A 175 -2.95 -4.06 -13.81
CA ALA A 175 -3.54 -2.84 -13.28
C ALA A 175 -3.38 -1.65 -14.24
N PHE A 176 -2.36 -1.70 -15.11
CA PHE A 176 -2.22 -0.77 -16.22
C PHE A 176 -3.06 -1.25 -17.42
N PRO A 177 -3.70 -0.32 -18.16
CA PRO A 177 -4.42 -0.67 -19.37
C PRO A 177 -3.49 -1.33 -20.39
N ALA A 178 -3.99 -2.32 -21.12
CA ALA A 178 -3.28 -2.85 -22.28
C ALA A 178 -3.15 -1.74 -23.34
N GLU A 179 -1.93 -1.56 -23.85
CA GLU A 179 -1.64 -0.64 -24.97
C GLU A 179 -2.13 -1.21 -26.30
#